data_AF-A0A7V2TYI2-F1
#
_entry.id   AF-A0A7V2TYI2-F1
#
_cell.length_a   1.000
_cell.length_b   1.000
_cell.length_c   1.000
_cell.angle_alpha   90.00
_cell.angle_beta   90.00
_cell.angle_gamma   90.00
#
_symmetry.space_group_name_H-M   'P 1'
#
loop_
_entity.id
_entity.type
_entity.pdbx_description
1 polymer ?
#
loop_
_entity_poly.entity_id
_entity_poly.type
_entity_poly.pdbx_seq_one_letter_code
_entity_poly.pdbx_strand_id
1 'polypeptide(L)'
;MEGSWKSMKRGRVPVTPFPVICLVIFSLLGPPVPAFSQALQAGQLAGIAAILDEAIRGGQTPGAVVLVGRGGETVFREAFGSLAYEPRRETMTPDTIFDIASLTKVVATTPAILQLAEKGKIRMDDPVVRHWP
;
A
#
# COMPACT_ATOMS: atom_id res chain seq x y z
N MET A 1 24.88 8.43 -28.77
CA MET A 1 25.41 8.61 -27.40
C MET A 1 25.06 7.37 -26.61
N GLU A 2 25.86 6.33 -26.81
CA GLU A 2 25.66 4.98 -26.28
C GLU A 2 26.18 4.93 -24.84
N GLY A 3 25.28 4.76 -23.87
CA GLY A 3 25.62 4.73 -22.45
C GLY A 3 26.34 3.45 -22.06
N SER A 4 27.55 3.60 -21.54
CA SER A 4 28.41 2.57 -20.96
C SER A 4 27.82 1.99 -19.66
N TRP A 5 27.04 0.92 -19.74
CA TRP A 5 26.59 0.12 -18.58
C TRP A 5 27.14 -1.33 -18.58
N LYS A 6 28.06 -1.66 -19.50
CA LYS A 6 28.50 -3.03 -19.78
C LYS A 6 29.65 -3.57 -18.89
N SER A 7 29.94 -2.96 -17.75
CA SER A 7 31.01 -3.42 -16.86
C SER A 7 30.66 -3.31 -15.37
N MET A 8 29.68 -4.08 -14.92
CA MET A 8 29.56 -4.43 -13.51
C MET A 8 29.81 -5.94 -13.37
N LYS A 9 31.08 -6.29 -13.14
CA LYS A 9 31.50 -7.67 -12.90
C LYS A 9 30.86 -8.14 -11.58
N ARG A 10 30.00 -9.15 -11.66
CA ARG A 10 29.46 -9.88 -10.50
C ARG A 10 30.62 -10.61 -9.81
N GLY A 11 31.21 -9.96 -8.81
CA GLY A 11 32.13 -10.58 -7.86
C GLY A 11 31.38 -11.62 -7.04
N ARG A 12 31.76 -12.88 -7.19
CA ARG A 12 31.23 -14.02 -6.44
C ARG A 12 31.96 -14.02 -5.09
N VAL A 13 31.32 -13.56 -4.03
CA VAL A 13 31.90 -13.56 -2.67
C VAL A 13 32.01 -15.01 -2.18
N PRO A 14 33.20 -15.48 -1.75
CA PRO A 14 33.35 -16.84 -1.24
C PRO A 14 32.76 -16.91 0.17
N VAL A 15 31.72 -17.72 0.34
CA VAL A 15 31.15 -18.06 1.65
C VAL A 15 32.00 -19.16 2.29
N THR A 16 32.91 -18.77 3.19
CA THR A 16 33.58 -19.72 4.09
C THR A 16 32.63 -20.11 5.23
N PRO A 17 32.59 -21.38 5.67
CA PRO A 17 31.71 -21.82 6.74
C PRO A 17 32.32 -21.40 8.09
N PHE A 18 31.92 -20.23 8.61
CA PHE A 18 32.11 -19.93 10.04
C PHE A 18 30.99 -20.58 10.86
N PRO A 19 31.28 -21.11 12.06
CA PRO A 19 30.47 -22.12 12.72
C PRO A 19 29.17 -21.51 13.27
N VAL A 20 28.05 -22.09 12.85
CA VAL A 20 26.65 -21.77 13.16
C VAL A 20 26.26 -22.06 14.63
N ILE A 21 27.22 -22.29 15.53
CA ILE A 21 26.96 -22.93 16.83
C ILE A 21 26.74 -21.94 17.99
N CYS A 22 26.97 -20.63 17.83
CA CYS A 22 26.80 -19.67 18.94
C CYS A 22 25.49 -18.86 18.98
N LEU A 23 24.56 -18.99 18.02
CA LEU A 23 23.39 -18.08 17.96
C LEU A 23 22.07 -18.63 18.54
N VAL A 24 22.03 -19.86 19.05
CA VAL A 24 20.76 -20.48 19.48
C VAL A 24 20.49 -20.30 20.99
N ILE A 25 21.47 -19.88 21.79
CA ILE A 25 21.33 -19.79 23.26
C ILE A 25 20.88 -18.40 23.76
N PHE A 26 20.89 -17.36 22.92
CA PHE A 26 20.50 -16.00 23.34
C PHE A 26 18.97 -15.71 23.30
N SER A 27 18.13 -16.72 23.06
CA SER A 27 16.72 -16.51 22.69
C SER A 27 15.69 -16.95 23.73
N LEU A 28 16.06 -17.13 25.00
CA LEU A 28 15.10 -17.60 26.03
C LEU A 28 14.94 -16.69 27.25
N LEU A 29 15.66 -15.56 27.34
CA LEU A 29 15.52 -14.60 28.45
C LEU A 29 15.50 -13.13 28.00
N GLY A 30 15.23 -12.87 26.71
CA GLY A 30 14.92 -11.51 26.26
C GLY A 30 13.53 -11.10 26.76
N PRO A 31 13.33 -9.87 27.26
CA PRO A 31 11.97 -9.39 27.50
C PRO A 31 11.15 -9.56 26.21
N PRO A 32 9.84 -9.84 26.28
CA PRO A 32 9.01 -9.91 25.08
C PRO A 32 9.31 -8.67 24.26
N VAL A 33 9.81 -8.86 23.03
CA VAL A 33 9.96 -7.76 22.07
C VAL A 33 8.60 -7.08 22.10
N PRO A 34 8.49 -5.82 22.58
CA PRO A 34 7.20 -5.19 22.65
C PRO A 34 6.66 -5.24 21.22
N ALA A 35 5.52 -5.93 21.06
CA ALA A 35 4.78 -5.88 19.82
C ALA A 35 4.72 -4.40 19.43
N PHE A 36 4.95 -4.09 18.15
CA PHE A 36 4.92 -2.73 17.61
C PHE A 36 3.46 -2.20 17.61
N SER A 37 2.85 -2.14 18.80
CA SER A 37 1.49 -1.70 19.07
C SER A 37 1.57 -0.53 20.03
N GLN A 38 2.22 0.55 19.59
CA GLN A 38 1.86 1.85 20.12
C GLN A 38 0.47 2.17 19.56
N ALA A 39 -0.63 1.91 20.27
CA ALA A 39 -1.97 2.26 19.78
C ALA A 39 -1.94 3.67 19.15
N LEU A 40 -2.45 3.82 17.92
CA LEU A 40 -2.53 5.13 17.29
C LEU A 40 -3.46 5.98 18.17
N GLN A 41 -2.91 6.98 18.85
CA GLN A 41 -3.67 7.75 19.83
C GLN A 41 -4.64 8.66 19.07
N ALA A 42 -5.84 8.87 19.58
CA ALA A 42 -6.84 9.76 18.96
C ALA A 42 -6.27 11.17 18.67
N GLY A 43 -5.35 11.66 19.51
CA GLY A 43 -4.64 12.93 19.29
C GLY A 43 -3.77 12.96 18.04
N GLN A 44 -3.27 11.82 17.55
CA GLN A 44 -2.48 11.72 16.32
C GLN A 44 -3.34 11.81 15.05
N LEU A 45 -4.63 11.49 15.16
CA LEU A 45 -5.59 11.54 14.06
C LEU A 45 -6.41 12.83 14.03
N ALA A 46 -6.40 13.60 15.12
CA ALA A 46 -7.18 14.83 15.28
C ALA A 46 -6.94 15.86 14.16
N GLY A 47 -5.76 15.87 13.54
CA GLY A 47 -5.43 16.77 12.44
C GLY A 47 -6.16 16.46 11.12
N ILE A 48 -6.67 15.23 10.93
CA ILE A 48 -7.32 14.82 9.67
C ILE A 48 -8.56 15.65 9.39
N ALA A 49 -9.43 15.80 10.40
CA ALA A 49 -10.66 16.57 10.28
C ALA A 49 -10.36 18.02 9.89
N ALA A 50 -9.39 18.66 10.55
CA ALA A 50 -9.01 20.04 10.25
C ALA A 50 -8.47 20.23 8.82
N ILE A 51 -7.66 19.29 8.32
CA ILE A 51 -7.13 19.33 6.95
C ILE A 51 -8.26 19.19 5.92
N LEU A 52 -9.18 18.24 6.15
CA LEU A 52 -10.31 18.01 5.25
C LEU A 52 -11.29 19.18 5.27
N ASP A 53 -11.60 19.72 6.44
CA ASP A 53 -12.46 20.90 6.58
C ASP A 53 -11.88 22.09 5.82
N GLU A 54 -10.57 22.32 5.90
CA GLU A 54 -9.91 23.37 5.13
C GLU A 54 -10.00 23.12 3.62
N ALA A 55 -9.71 21.90 3.16
CA ALA A 55 -9.81 21.55 1.74
C ALA A 55 -11.24 21.70 1.19
N ILE A 56 -12.25 21.31 1.98
CA ILE A 56 -13.67 21.42 1.62
C ILE A 56 -14.11 22.89 1.58
N ARG A 57 -13.74 23.70 2.59
CA ARG A 57 -14.04 25.14 2.60
C ARG A 57 -13.34 25.88 1.47
N GLY A 58 -12.12 25.48 1.14
CA GLY A 58 -11.34 26.01 0.02
C GLY A 58 -11.83 25.57 -1.37
N GLY A 59 -12.86 24.72 -1.45
CA GLY A 59 -13.44 24.27 -2.72
C GLY A 59 -12.55 23.28 -3.49
N GLN A 60 -11.56 22.67 -2.85
CA GLN A 60 -10.63 21.73 -3.48
C GLN A 60 -11.27 20.35 -3.70
N THR A 61 -12.20 19.96 -2.84
CA THR A 61 -12.99 18.73 -2.94
C THR A 61 -14.35 18.94 -2.27
N PRO A 62 -15.45 18.38 -2.81
CA PRO A 62 -16.76 18.45 -2.16
C PRO A 62 -16.82 17.69 -0.84
N GLY A 63 -16.00 16.64 -0.70
CA GLY A 63 -15.95 15.78 0.48
C GLY A 63 -14.93 14.66 0.34
N ALA A 64 -14.80 13.84 1.37
CA ALA A 64 -13.91 12.69 1.39
C ALA A 64 -14.37 11.64 2.40
N VAL A 65 -13.95 10.39 2.20
CA VAL A 65 -14.01 9.33 3.23
C VAL A 65 -12.57 8.93 3.55
N VAL A 66 -12.21 8.92 4.83
CA VAL A 66 -10.87 8.51 5.28
C VAL A 66 -10.96 7.28 6.15
N LEU A 67 -10.17 6.27 5.80
CA LEU A 67 -10.01 5.02 6.54
C LEU A 67 -8.55 4.85 6.94
N VAL A 68 -8.30 4.56 8.21
CA VAL A 68 -6.98 4.22 8.73
C VAL A 68 -7.05 2.83 9.37
N GLY A 69 -6.24 1.91 8.86
CA GLY A 69 -6.09 0.56 9.39
C GLY A 69 -4.76 0.39 10.11
N ARG A 70 -4.75 -0.35 11.21
CA ARG A 70 -3.55 -0.75 11.93
C ARG A 70 -3.70 -2.16 12.50
N GLY A 71 -2.74 -3.03 12.23
CA GLY A 71 -2.74 -4.38 12.80
C GLY A 71 -3.95 -5.24 12.39
N GLY A 72 -4.54 -4.97 11.22
CA GLY A 72 -5.77 -5.65 10.75
C GLY A 72 -7.07 -5.04 11.28
N GLU A 73 -7.01 -4.07 12.19
CA GLU A 73 -8.17 -3.36 12.71
C GLU A 73 -8.33 -1.98 12.05
N THR A 74 -9.57 -1.53 11.88
CA THR A 74 -9.86 -0.15 11.47
C THR A 74 -9.88 0.72 12.70
N VAL A 75 -8.96 1.70 12.77
CA VAL A 75 -8.82 2.62 13.92
C VAL A 75 -9.43 3.99 13.66
N PHE A 76 -9.77 4.29 12.41
CA PHE A 76 -10.47 5.51 12.00
C PHE A 76 -11.24 5.24 10.71
N ARG A 77 -12.51 5.67 10.66
CA ARG A 77 -13.33 5.62 9.45
C ARG A 77 -14.40 6.69 9.53
N GLU A 78 -14.18 7.80 8.85
CA GLU A 78 -15.10 8.95 8.89
C GLU A 78 -15.30 9.53 7.49
N ALA A 79 -16.48 10.14 7.30
CA ALA A 79 -16.89 10.81 6.08
C ALA A 79 -17.06 12.31 6.33
N PHE A 80 -16.62 13.12 5.38
CA PHE A 80 -16.59 14.57 5.46
C PHE A 80 -17.23 15.17 4.21
N GLY A 81 -17.97 16.26 4.39
CA GLY A 81 -18.54 17.04 3.29
C GLY A 81 -19.65 16.33 2.51
N SER A 82 -19.62 16.49 1.19
CA SER A 82 -20.67 16.09 0.25
C SER A 82 -20.10 15.26 -0.90
N LEU A 83 -20.93 14.41 -1.53
CA LEU A 83 -20.53 13.57 -2.68
C LEU A 83 -20.13 14.42 -3.89
N ALA A 84 -20.92 15.46 -4.14
CA ALA A 84 -20.76 16.36 -5.27
C ALA A 84 -21.26 17.76 -4.90
N TYR A 85 -20.84 18.76 -5.67
CA TYR A 85 -21.43 20.10 -5.61
C TYR A 85 -22.70 20.17 -6.47
N GLU A 86 -22.65 19.56 -7.66
CA GLU A 86 -23.73 19.57 -8.66
C GLU A 86 -23.91 18.17 -9.28
N PRO A 87 -25.11 17.86 -9.83
CA PRO A 87 -26.33 18.69 -9.83
C PRO A 87 -27.02 18.72 -8.45
N ARG A 88 -26.61 17.84 -7.53
CA ARG A 88 -27.20 17.76 -6.19
C ARG A 88 -26.11 17.57 -5.15
N ARG A 89 -26.19 18.38 -4.10
CA ARG A 89 -25.35 18.23 -2.92
C ARG A 89 -25.94 17.17 -1.99
N GLU A 90 -25.30 16.00 -1.98
CA GLU A 90 -25.66 14.86 -1.12
C GLU A 90 -24.60 14.64 -0.05
N THR A 91 -25.00 14.26 1.16
CA THR A 91 -24.09 14.07 2.30
C THR A 91 -23.17 12.88 2.07
N MET A 92 -21.87 13.06 2.32
CA MET A 92 -20.91 11.96 2.30
C MET A 92 -21.19 10.92 3.37
N THR A 93 -21.19 9.65 2.99
CA THR A 93 -21.30 8.53 3.93
C THR A 93 -20.05 7.65 3.85
N PRO A 94 -19.69 6.94 4.93
CA PRO A 94 -18.54 6.02 4.89
C PRO A 94 -18.66 4.91 3.84
N ASP A 95 -19.88 4.58 3.41
CA ASP A 95 -20.20 3.53 2.43
C ASP A 95 -20.38 4.08 1.00
N THR A 96 -20.09 5.37 0.77
CA THR A 96 -20.14 5.97 -0.56
C THR A 96 -19.20 5.23 -1.52
N ILE A 97 -19.71 4.85 -2.69
CA ILE A 97 -18.93 4.18 -3.73
C ILE A 97 -18.29 5.24 -4.64
N PHE A 98 -16.98 5.11 -4.83
CA PHE A 98 -16.19 6.00 -5.68
C PHE A 98 -15.67 5.27 -6.91
N ASP A 99 -15.55 5.99 -8.03
CA ASP A 99 -14.66 5.58 -9.12
C ASP A 99 -13.21 5.82 -8.68
N ILE A 100 -12.47 4.73 -8.47
CA ILE A 100 -11.08 4.77 -8.01
C ILE A 100 -10.08 4.90 -9.18
N ALA A 101 -10.57 4.94 -10.43
CA ALA A 101 -9.82 5.16 -11.65
C ALA A 101 -8.51 4.35 -11.70
N SER A 102 -7.35 5.00 -11.75
CA SER A 102 -6.06 4.32 -11.89
C SER A 102 -5.70 3.39 -10.72
N LEU A 103 -6.33 3.49 -9.55
CA LEU A 103 -6.15 2.49 -8.48
C LEU A 103 -6.61 1.10 -8.93
N THR A 104 -7.52 1.00 -9.90
CA THR A 104 -7.92 -0.27 -10.54
C THR A 104 -6.72 -1.10 -10.99
N LYS A 105 -5.63 -0.46 -11.44
CA LYS A 105 -4.42 -1.16 -11.85
C LYS A 105 -3.83 -1.99 -10.72
N VAL A 106 -3.69 -1.41 -9.52
CA VAL A 106 -3.07 -2.09 -8.38
C VAL A 106 -4.03 -3.01 -7.65
N VAL A 107 -5.32 -2.68 -7.58
CA VAL A 107 -6.31 -3.51 -6.85
C VAL A 107 -6.88 -4.65 -7.70
N ALA A 108 -6.89 -4.53 -9.03
CA ALA A 108 -7.51 -5.52 -9.92
C ALA A 108 -6.54 -6.05 -10.98
N THR A 109 -6.00 -5.18 -11.84
CA THR A 109 -5.22 -5.62 -13.02
C THR A 109 -3.95 -6.37 -12.64
N THR A 110 -3.13 -5.79 -11.76
CA THR A 110 -1.86 -6.40 -11.34
C THR A 110 -2.09 -7.75 -10.63
N PRO A 111 -2.99 -7.87 -9.64
CA PRO A 111 -3.32 -9.16 -9.04
C PRO A 111 -3.80 -10.19 -10.06
N ALA A 112 -4.64 -9.80 -11.03
CA ALA A 112 -5.11 -10.71 -12.07
C ALA A 112 -3.96 -11.25 -12.93
N ILE A 113 -3.04 -10.38 -13.37
CA ILE A 113 -1.85 -10.77 -14.13
C ILE A 113 -0.93 -11.68 -13.30
N LEU A 114 -0.69 -11.34 -12.03
CA LEU A 114 0.15 -12.15 -11.14
C LEU A 114 -0.46 -13.54 -10.90
N GLN A 115 -1.78 -13.63 -10.70
CA GLN A 115 -2.46 -14.93 -10.57
C GLN A 115 -2.37 -15.77 -11.85
N LEU A 116 -2.40 -15.15 -13.04
CA LEU A 116 -2.20 -15.86 -14.31
C LEU A 116 -0.76 -16.39 -14.42
N ALA A 117 0.22 -15.61 -13.98
CA ALA A 117 1.63 -16.01 -13.96
C ALA A 117 1.89 -17.14 -12.96
N GLU A 118 1.33 -17.07 -11.76
CA GLU A 118 1.40 -18.15 -10.75
C GLU A 118 0.80 -19.46 -11.27
N LYS A 119 -0.28 -19.37 -12.06
CA LYS A 119 -0.92 -20.53 -12.72
C LYS A 119 -0.18 -21.00 -13.98
N GLY A 120 0.96 -20.40 -14.32
CA GLY A 120 1.76 -20.74 -15.50
C GLY A 120 1.08 -20.41 -16.84
N LYS A 121 0.02 -19.59 -16.84
CA LYS A 121 -0.72 -19.23 -18.07
C LYS A 121 -0.01 -18.16 -18.91
N ILE A 122 0.79 -17.31 -18.27
CA ILE A 122 1.64 -16.31 -18.91
C ILE A 122 3.00 -16.27 -18.22
N ARG A 123 4.02 -15.75 -18.90
CA ARG A 123 5.30 -15.37 -18.29
C ARG A 123 5.48 -13.86 -18.42
N MET A 124 6.14 -13.23 -17.44
CA MET A 124 6.36 -11.78 -17.46
C MET A 124 7.19 -11.30 -18.65
N ASP A 125 8.10 -12.16 -19.14
CA ASP A 125 8.95 -11.88 -20.29
C ASP A 125 8.37 -12.41 -21.61
N ASP A 126 7.13 -12.94 -21.62
CA ASP A 126 6.50 -13.33 -22.88
C ASP A 126 6.27 -12.08 -23.75
N PRO A 127 6.58 -12.11 -25.05
CA PRO A 127 6.20 -11.03 -25.94
C PRO A 127 4.68 -10.98 -26.06
N VAL A 128 4.09 -9.78 -26.06
CA VAL A 128 2.63 -9.58 -26.05
C VAL A 128 1.93 -10.31 -27.21
N VAL A 129 2.55 -10.31 -28.40
CA VAL A 129 2.03 -10.99 -29.61
C VAL A 129 1.76 -12.48 -29.41
N ARG A 130 2.39 -13.12 -28.42
CA ARG A 130 2.14 -14.53 -28.07
C ARG A 130 0.72 -14.76 -27.56
N HIS A 131 0.14 -13.76 -26.90
CA HIS A 131 -1.16 -13.84 -26.23
C HIS A 131 -2.23 -12.98 -26.91
N TRP A 132 -1.82 -11.98 -27.69
CA TRP A 132 -2.69 -11.10 -28.47
C TRP A 132 -2.09 -10.86 -29.88
N PRO A 133 -2.45 -11.67 -30.89
CA PRO A 133 -1.93 -11.56 -32.24
C PRO A 133 -2.54 -10.41 -33.06
#